data_AF-A0A529HMI4-F1
#
_entry.id   AF-A0A529HMI4-F1
#
_cell.length_a   1.000
_cell.length_b   1.000
_cell.length_c   1.000
_cell.angle_alpha   90.00
_cell.angle_beta   90.00
_cell.angle_gamma   90.00
#
_symmetry.space_group_name_H-M   'P 1'
#
loop_
_entity.id
_entity.type
_entity.pdbx_description
1 polymer ?
#
loop_
_entity_poly.entity_id
_entity_poly.type
_entity_poly.pdbx_seq_one_letter_code
_entity_poly.pdbx_strand_id
1 'polypeptide(L)'
;VPGVIDNGVCRLSHRFNWADVPIAAMLAERVRVPVWADDDTNAFALAQQLFGLGRHHRTVGALAIGAGISCAVVIDGSVHHGANGAAGKMGHSTYDPNGPPCECGRR
;
A
#
# COMPACT_ATOMS: atom_id res chain seq x y z
N VAL A 1 -1.43 -5.34 3.08
CA VAL A 1 -1.68 -6.38 2.06
C VAL A 1 -1.51 -5.76 0.68
N PRO A 2 -1.00 -6.47 -0.33
CA PRO A 2 -0.86 -5.92 -1.69
C PRO A 2 -2.21 -5.45 -2.26
N GLY A 3 -2.38 -4.14 -2.47
CA GLY A 3 -3.58 -3.61 -3.13
C GLY A 3 -3.82 -2.11 -2.89
N VAL A 4 -4.94 -1.61 -3.39
CA VAL A 4 -5.49 -0.29 -3.02
C VAL A 4 -6.37 -0.48 -1.81
N ILE A 5 -5.93 0.03 -0.66
CA ILE A 5 -6.65 -0.09 0.62
C ILE A 5 -7.21 1.26 1.02
N ASP A 6 -8.50 1.28 1.32
CA ASP A 6 -9.24 2.45 1.77
C ASP A 6 -10.14 2.04 2.93
N ASN A 7 -9.95 2.67 4.10
CA ASN A 7 -10.74 2.43 5.31
C ASN A 7 -10.93 0.94 5.67
N GLY A 8 -9.85 0.15 5.53
CA GLY A 8 -9.86 -1.29 5.84
C GLY A 8 -10.50 -2.20 4.77
N VAL A 9 -10.95 -1.63 3.65
CA VAL A 9 -11.45 -2.34 2.47
C VAL A 9 -10.36 -2.40 1.41
N CYS A 10 -10.10 -3.59 0.87
CA CYS A 10 -9.31 -3.74 -0.35
C CYS A 10 -10.21 -3.46 -1.54
N ARG A 11 -10.09 -2.25 -2.09
CA ARG A 11 -10.84 -1.82 -3.28
C ARG A 11 -10.45 -2.63 -4.50
N LEU A 12 -9.15 -2.85 -4.67
CA LEU A 12 -8.61 -3.59 -5.80
C LEU A 12 -7.28 -4.25 -5.42
N SER A 13 -7.14 -5.53 -5.76
CA SER A 13 -5.84 -6.22 -5.79
C SER A 13 -5.77 -7.12 -7.02
N HIS A 14 -4.96 -6.74 -8.00
CA HIS A 14 -4.73 -7.56 -9.19
C HIS A 14 -4.08 -8.90 -8.83
N ARG A 15 -3.17 -8.89 -7.85
CA ARG A 15 -2.43 -10.08 -7.38
C ARG A 15 -3.35 -11.16 -6.82
N PHE A 16 -4.40 -10.78 -6.10
CA PHE A 16 -5.35 -11.73 -5.50
C PHE A 16 -6.69 -11.82 -6.24
N ASN A 17 -6.84 -11.07 -7.34
CA ASN A 17 -8.11 -10.90 -8.04
C ASN A 17 -9.26 -10.49 -7.09
N TRP A 18 -8.99 -9.52 -6.23
CA TRP A 18 -9.96 -9.00 -5.26
C TRP A 18 -10.56 -7.67 -5.72
N ALA A 19 -11.85 -7.51 -5.45
CA ALA A 19 -12.59 -6.27 -5.61
C ALA A 19 -13.50 -6.05 -4.39
N ASP A 20 -13.42 -4.86 -3.78
CA ASP A 20 -14.20 -4.44 -2.61
C ASP A 20 -14.29 -5.47 -1.47
N VAL A 21 -13.15 -6.09 -1.12
CA VAL A 21 -13.07 -7.07 -0.03
C VAL A 21 -12.89 -6.35 1.31
N PRO A 22 -13.83 -6.45 2.28
CA PRO A 22 -13.75 -5.73 3.55
C PRO A 22 -12.85 -6.45 4.56
N ILE A 23 -11.55 -6.55 4.25
CA ILE A 23 -10.56 -7.37 4.98
C ILE A 23 -10.56 -7.07 6.47
N ALA A 24 -10.53 -5.80 6.86
CA ALA A 24 -10.48 -5.42 8.28
C ALA A 24 -11.71 -5.91 9.05
N ALA A 25 -12.91 -5.71 8.50
CA ALA A 25 -14.15 -6.16 9.12
C ALA A 25 -14.25 -7.70 9.17
N MET A 26 -13.88 -8.37 8.07
CA MET A 26 -13.82 -9.83 8.01
C MET A 26 -12.91 -10.38 9.10
N LEU A 27 -11.69 -9.87 9.24
CA LEU A 27 -10.76 -10.32 10.28
C LEU A 27 -11.28 -10.00 11.69
N ALA A 28 -11.77 -8.78 11.93
CA ALA A 28 -12.27 -8.35 13.23
C ALA A 28 -13.38 -9.27 13.77
N GLU A 29 -14.29 -9.74 12.90
CA GLU A 29 -15.33 -10.71 13.28
C GLU A 29 -14.75 -12.03 13.81
N ARG A 30 -13.63 -12.50 13.24
CA ARG A 30 -13.00 -13.77 13.62
C ARG A 30 -12.13 -13.60 14.87
N VAL A 31 -11.37 -12.52 14.96
CA VAL A 31 -10.40 -12.31 16.07
C VAL A 31 -10.99 -11.59 17.27
N ARG A 32 -12.17 -10.99 17.14
CA ARG A 32 -12.90 -10.26 18.21
C ARG A 32 -12.08 -9.14 18.87
N VAL A 33 -11.24 -8.47 18.09
CA VAL A 33 -10.47 -7.28 18.47
C VAL A 33 -10.47 -6.27 17.32
N PRO A 34 -10.18 -4.98 17.57
CA PRO A 34 -10.02 -4.00 16.51
C PRO A 34 -8.96 -4.42 15.49
N VAL A 35 -9.27 -4.25 14.20
CA VAL A 35 -8.36 -4.56 13.09
C VAL A 35 -8.28 -3.35 12.16
N TRP A 36 -7.05 -2.98 11.82
CA TRP A 36 -6.75 -2.03 10.75
C TRP A 36 -6.07 -2.77 9.62
N ALA A 37 -6.37 -2.39 8.38
CA ALA A 37 -5.72 -2.91 7.20
C ALA A 37 -5.23 -1.76 6.34
N ASP A 38 -4.03 -1.91 5.79
CA ASP A 38 -3.40 -0.97 4.87
C ASP A 38 -2.62 -1.75 3.81
N ASP A 39 -2.14 -1.04 2.78
CA ASP A 39 -1.18 -1.55 1.82
C ASP A 39 0.11 -2.01 2.54
N ASP A 40 0.73 -3.07 2.04
CA ASP A 40 1.96 -3.60 2.64
C ASP A 40 3.12 -2.58 2.64
N THR A 41 3.21 -1.76 1.60
CA THR A 41 4.24 -0.75 1.43
C THR A 41 4.02 0.44 2.38
N ASN A 42 2.76 0.82 2.60
CA ASN A 42 2.38 1.79 3.63
C ASN A 42 2.73 1.29 5.03
N ALA A 43 2.39 0.04 5.34
CA ALA A 43 2.75 -0.58 6.62
C ALA A 43 4.27 -0.65 6.81
N PHE A 44 5.03 -0.91 5.75
CA PHE A 44 6.49 -0.87 5.77
C PHE A 44 7.03 0.54 6.06
N ALA A 45 6.51 1.57 5.39
CA ALA A 45 6.90 2.96 5.66
C ALA A 45 6.58 3.39 7.10
N LEU A 46 5.40 3.02 7.59
CA LEU A 46 5.00 3.27 8.97
C LEU A 46 5.94 2.56 9.97
N ALA A 47 6.35 1.32 9.68
CA ALA A 47 7.33 0.62 10.51
C ALA A 47 8.69 1.35 10.56
N GLN A 48 9.15 1.92 9.43
CA GLN A 48 10.36 2.74 9.41
C GLN A 48 10.20 4.05 10.21
N GLN A 49 9.03 4.68 10.14
CA GLN A 49 8.70 5.87 10.92
C GLN A 49 8.64 5.58 12.43
N LEU A 50 8.12 4.43 12.84
CA LEU A 50 7.94 4.09 14.25
C LEU A 50 9.20 3.49 14.88
N PHE A 51 9.91 2.64 14.14
CA PHE A 51 10.94 1.76 14.70
C PHE A 51 12.26 1.78 13.94
N GLY A 52 12.28 2.26 12.70
CA GLY A 52 13.44 2.22 11.82
C GLY A 52 14.16 3.55 11.64
N LEU A 53 14.73 3.74 10.46
CA LEU A 53 15.56 4.91 10.11
C LEU A 53 14.75 6.21 10.03
N GLY A 54 13.42 6.11 9.92
CA GLY A 54 12.50 7.25 9.82
C GLY A 54 12.16 7.91 11.15
N ARG A 55 12.49 7.31 12.30
CA ARG A 55 12.03 7.72 13.65
C ARG A 55 12.20 9.19 14.02
N HIS A 56 13.26 9.81 13.52
CA HIS A 56 13.61 11.20 13.85
C HIS A 56 13.29 12.18 12.72
N HIS A 57 12.57 11.73 11.70
CA HIS A 57 12.21 12.51 10.53
C HIS A 57 10.69 12.64 10.46
N ARG A 58 10.20 13.85 10.15
CA ARG A 58 8.75 14.06 9.96
C ARG A 58 8.26 13.64 8.59
N THR A 59 9.16 13.60 7.61
CA THR A 59 8.88 13.20 6.24
C THR A 59 9.85 12.10 5.84
N VAL A 60 9.30 10.97 5.38
CA VAL A 60 10.06 9.77 5.03
C VAL A 60 9.51 9.20 3.73
N GLY A 61 10.39 8.90 2.79
CA GLY A 61 10.07 8.08 1.63
C GLY A 61 10.58 6.65 1.84
N ALA A 62 9.73 5.67 1.55
CA ALA A 62 10.12 4.27 1.52
C ALA A 62 9.95 3.73 0.10
N LEU A 63 10.97 3.04 -0.40
CA LEU A 63 10.94 2.31 -1.67
C LEU A 63 11.11 0.83 -1.36
N ALA A 64 10.10 0.03 -1.70
CA ALA A 64 10.16 -1.41 -1.59
C ALA A 64 10.50 -2.01 -2.96
N ILE A 65 11.57 -2.79 -3.00
CA ILE A 65 12.08 -3.46 -4.21
C ILE A 65 12.15 -4.96 -3.91
N GLY A 66 11.50 -5.77 -4.74
CA GLY A 66 11.50 -7.23 -4.62
C GLY A 66 10.72 -7.86 -5.76
N ALA A 67 9.71 -8.67 -5.43
CA ALA A 67 8.80 -9.26 -6.43
C ALA A 67 8.01 -8.22 -7.24
N GLY A 68 7.99 -6.96 -6.78
CA GLY A 68 7.50 -5.79 -7.49
C GLY A 68 8.22 -4.54 -6.98
N ILE A 69 7.82 -3.38 -7.49
CA ILE A 69 8.32 -2.08 -7.06
C ILE A 69 7.13 -1.26 -6.55
N SER A 70 7.26 -0.68 -5.36
CA SER A 70 6.27 0.23 -4.79
C SER A 70 6.96 1.27 -3.92
N CYS A 71 6.32 2.40 -3.72
CA CYS A 71 6.78 3.39 -2.76
C CYS A 71 5.65 3.78 -1.81
N ALA A 72 6.03 4.36 -0.68
CA ALA A 72 5.11 5.00 0.25
C ALA A 72 5.80 6.22 0.83
N VAL A 73 5.00 7.23 1.17
CA VAL A 73 5.51 8.47 1.75
C VAL A 73 4.79 8.73 3.05
N VAL A 74 5.55 9.06 4.09
CA VAL A 74 5.06 9.61 5.35
C VAL A 74 5.31 11.11 5.29
N ILE A 75 4.29 11.92 5.55
CA ILE A 75 4.36 13.38 5.61
C ILE A 75 3.82 13.80 6.97
N ASP A 76 4.59 14.59 7.70
CA ASP A 76 4.25 15.03 9.06
C ASP A 76 3.86 13.87 10.00
N GLY A 77 4.58 12.75 9.88
CA GLY A 77 4.36 11.54 10.70
C GLY A 77 3.15 10.70 10.30
N SER A 78 2.41 11.07 9.24
CA SER A 78 1.27 10.32 8.73
C SER A 78 1.55 9.75 7.34
N VAL A 79 1.15 8.50 7.10
CA VAL A 79 1.22 7.91 5.75
C VAL A 79 0.33 8.73 4.82
N HIS A 80 0.84 9.04 3.62
CA HIS A 80 0.10 9.74 2.59
C HIS A 80 -0.57 8.74 1.65
N HIS A 81 -1.88 8.55 1.80
CA HIS A 81 -2.68 7.60 1.01
C HIS A 81 -3.18 8.16 -0.34
N GLY A 82 -3.08 9.47 -0.55
CA GLY A 82 -3.67 10.16 -1.70
C GLY A 82 -5.21 10.17 -1.68
N ALA A 83 -5.84 10.62 -2.77
CA ALA A 83 -7.30 10.81 -2.80
C ALA A 83 -8.11 9.51 -2.63
N ASN A 84 -7.60 8.39 -3.13
CA ASN A 84 -8.34 7.12 -3.24
C ASN A 84 -7.56 5.92 -2.65
N GLY A 85 -6.61 6.14 -1.74
CA GLY A 85 -5.79 5.06 -1.17
C GLY A 85 -4.75 4.46 -2.13
N ALA A 86 -4.49 5.11 -3.28
CA ALA A 86 -3.63 4.60 -4.35
C ALA A 86 -2.30 5.37 -4.49
N ALA A 87 -1.98 6.28 -3.56
CA ALA A 87 -0.65 6.89 -3.55
C ALA A 87 0.43 5.81 -3.41
N GLY A 88 1.60 6.06 -4.02
CA GLY A 88 2.75 5.16 -3.88
C GLY A 88 2.78 3.96 -4.83
N LYS A 89 1.77 3.80 -5.70
CA LYS A 89 1.72 2.76 -6.75
C LYS A 89 2.65 3.03 -7.94
N MET A 90 3.86 3.53 -7.65
CA MET A 90 4.85 3.97 -8.63
C MET A 90 5.27 2.86 -9.60
N GLY A 91 5.33 1.59 -9.15
CA GLY A 91 5.67 0.46 -10.03
C GLY A 91 4.68 0.17 -11.15
N HIS A 92 3.52 0.85 -11.17
CA HIS A 92 2.54 0.79 -12.26
C HIS A 92 2.53 2.07 -13.11
N SER A 93 3.51 2.94 -12.93
CA SER A 93 3.73 4.08 -13.83
C SER A 93 4.33 3.56 -15.14
N THR A 94 3.81 4.00 -16.28
CA THR A 94 4.36 3.61 -17.58
C THR A 94 5.72 4.29 -17.77
N TYR A 95 6.77 3.48 -17.79
CA TYR A 95 8.12 3.92 -18.16
C TYR A 95 8.38 3.76 -19.66
N ASP A 96 7.99 2.60 -20.22
CA ASP A 96 8.07 2.30 -21.65
C ASP A 96 6.68 1.86 -22.14
N PRO A 97 5.99 2.65 -23.00
CA PRO A 97 4.68 2.29 -23.56
C PRO A 97 4.68 0.97 -24.35
N ASN A 98 5.83 0.51 -24.83
CA ASN A 98 6.00 -0.75 -25.55
C ASN A 98 6.55 -1.87 -24.64
N GLY A 99 6.62 -1.62 -23.34
CA GLY A 99 7.10 -2.55 -22.34
C GLY A 99 6.25 -3.83 -22.21
N PRO A 100 6.72 -4.78 -21.37
CA PRO A 100 5.97 -6.00 -21.10
C PRO A 100 4.62 -5.69 -20.44
N PRO A 101 3.61 -6.57 -20.60
CA PRO A 101 2.34 -6.41 -19.91
C PRO A 101 2.54 -6.46 -18.38
N CYS A 102 1.85 -5.58 -17.67
CA CYS A 102 1.81 -5.54 -16.22
C CYS A 102 0.55 -6.26 -15.69
N GLU A 103 0.62 -6.84 -14.49
CA GLU A 103 -0.54 -7.45 -13.82
C GLU A 103 -1.71 -6.47 -13.59
N CYS A 104 -1.45 -5.16 -13.60
CA CYS A 104 -2.47 -4.13 -13.51
C CYS A 104 -3.26 -3.89 -14.82
N GLY A 105 -2.94 -4.61 -15.89
CA GLY A 105 -3.59 -4.50 -17.20
C GLY A 105 -2.99 -3.44 -18.14
N ARG A 106 -1.92 -2.74 -17.71
CA ARG A 106 -1.19 -1.75 -18.54
C ARG A 106 0.10 -2.34 -19.13
N ARG A 107 0.85 -1.50 -19.83
CA ARG A 107 2.24 -1.70 -20.27
C ARG A 107 3.12 -0.57 -19.70
#